data_AF-A0A496LKZ4-F1
#
_entry.id   AF-A0A496LKZ4-F1
#
_cell.length_a   1.000
_cell.length_b   1.000
_cell.length_c   1.000
_cell.angle_alpha   90.00
_cell.angle_beta   90.00
_cell.angle_gamma   90.00
#
_symmetry.space_group_name_H-M   'P 1'
#
loop_
_entity.id
_entity.type
_entity.pdbx_description
1 polymer ?
#
loop_
_entity_poly.entity_id
_entity_poly.type
_entity_poly.pdbx_seq_one_letter_code
_entity_poly.pdbx_strand_id
1 'polypeptide(L)' 'MGSMSIGHWLIVLIVVVLMFGAKKIPELAKGLGQGIKTFKKEMEEDDEPQKVEKKMEQEVKDAEISDTKKA' A
#
# COMPACT_ATOMS: atom_id res chain seq x y z
N MET A 1 20.51 28.27 10.69
CA MET A 1 19.92 27.38 9.67
C MET A 1 19.57 26.06 10.33
N GLY A 2 18.31 25.90 10.74
CA GLY A 2 17.82 24.74 11.46
C GLY A 2 16.30 24.82 11.38
N SER A 3 15.80 24.46 10.20
CA SER A 3 14.38 24.29 9.89
C SER A 3 13.62 23.80 11.11
N MET A 4 12.70 24.65 11.56
CA MET A 4 11.79 24.48 12.70
C MET A 4 11.70 23.03 13.19
N SER A 5 12.25 22.81 14.38
CA SER A 5 12.35 21.55 15.12
C SER A 5 11.19 20.59 14.83
N ILE A 6 11.52 19.33 14.55
CA ILE A 6 10.60 18.21 14.27
C ILE A 6 9.40 18.14 15.24
N GLY A 7 9.56 18.67 16.47
CA GLY A 7 8.49 18.81 17.46
C GLY A 7 7.32 19.72 17.02
N HIS A 8 7.57 20.81 16.28
CA HIS A 8 6.52 21.68 15.75
C HIS A 8 5.63 20.93 14.76
N TRP A 9 6.24 20.17 13.86
CA TRP A 9 5.50 19.33 12.90
C TRP A 9 4.64 18.29 13.60
N LEU A 10 5.13 17.71 14.70
CA LEU A 10 4.40 16.71 15.48
C LEU A 10 3.17 17.32 16.17
N ILE A 11 3.28 18.54 16.70
CA ILE A 11 2.16 19.28 17.30
C ILE A 11 1.11 19.64 16.24
N VAL A 12 1.53 20.12 15.06
CA VAL A 12 0.62 20.42 13.96
C VAL A 12 -0.14 19.17 13.51
N LEU A 13 0.56 18.04 13.37
CA LEU A 13 -0.05 16.76 13.00
C LEU A 13 -1.12 16.34 14.03
N ILE A 14 -0.84 16.48 15.32
CA ILE A 14 -1.82 16.21 16.40
C ILE A 14 -3.06 17.09 16.25
N VAL A 15 -2.89 18.40 16.03
CA VAL A 15 -4.03 19.33 15.87
C VAL A 15 -4.88 18.96 14.65
N VAL A 16 -4.24 18.63 13.52
CA VAL A 16 -4.94 18.18 12.30
C VAL A 16 -5.71 16.88 12.56
N VAL A 17 -5.11 15.92 13.25
CA VAL A 17 -5.79 14.65 13.60
C VAL A 17 -6.96 14.87 14.56
N LEU A 18 -6.88 15.84 15.47
CA LEU A 18 -8.00 16.17 16.35
C LEU A 18 -9.14 16.87 15.60
N MET A 19 -8.82 17.76 14.66
CA MET A 19 -9.80 18.49 13.85
C MET A 19 -10.55 17.57 12.88
N PHE A 20 -9.81 16.73 12.15
CA PHE A 20 -10.39 15.81 11.18
C PHE A 20 -10.85 14.48 11.82
N GLY A 21 -10.32 14.14 12.99
CA GLY A 21 -10.55 12.86 13.67
C GLY A 21 -9.63 11.75 13.15
N ALA A 22 -9.12 10.91 14.07
CA ALA A 22 -8.19 9.82 13.76
C ALA A 22 -8.74 8.77 12.77
N LYS A 23 -10.06 8.69 12.61
CA LYS A 23 -10.71 7.76 11.66
C LYS A 23 -10.73 8.27 10.21
N LYS A 24 -10.70 9.59 10.00
CA LYS A 24 -10.83 10.20 8.66
C LYS A 24 -9.53 10.17 7.86
N ILE A 25 -8.39 10.34 8.52
CA ILE A 25 -7.06 10.25 7.89
C ILE A 25 -6.83 8.90 7.18
N PRO A 26 -7.03 7.73 7.82
CA PRO A 26 -6.83 6.44 7.15
C PRO A 26 -7.90 6.14 6.09
N GLU A 27 -9.12 6.65 6.25
CA GLU A 27 -10.20 6.52 5.26
C GLU A 27 -9.84 7.28 3.97
N LEU A 28 -9.40 8.53 4.10
CA LEU A 28 -8.92 9.36 2.98
C LEU A 28 -7.64 8.79 2.36
N ALA A 29 -6.68 8.35 3.17
CA ALA A 29 -5.44 7.74 2.69
C ALA A 29 -5.69 6.44 1.92
N LYS A 30 -6.68 5.62 2.30
CA LYS A 30 -7.08 4.43 1.55
C LYS A 30 -7.67 4.79 0.18
N GLY A 31 -8.58 5.76 0.13
CA GLY A 31 -9.17 6.22 -1.13
C GLY A 31 -8.14 6.84 -2.08
N LEU A 32 -7.32 7.75 -1.57
CA LEU A 32 -6.22 8.37 -2.33
C LEU A 32 -5.17 7.33 -2.75
N GLY A 33 -4.80 6.43 -1.86
CA GLY A 33 -3.80 5.39 -2.12
C GLY A 33 -4.26 4.40 -3.20
N GLN A 34 -5.54 4.02 -3.21
CA GLN A 34 -6.11 3.19 -4.28
C GLN A 34 -6.12 3.94 -5.61
N GLY A 35 -6.53 5.21 -5.64
CA GLY A 35 -6.51 6.03 -6.85
C GLY A 35 -5.10 6.21 -7.42
N ILE A 36 -4.12 6.55 -6.58
CA ILE A 36 -2.71 6.71 -6.99
C ILE A 36 -2.13 5.36 -7.44
N LYS A 37 -2.48 4.24 -6.81
CA LYS A 37 -2.00 2.91 -7.21
C LYS A 37 -2.54 2.50 -8.57
N THR A 38 -3.83 2.72 -8.83
CA THR A 38 -4.43 2.44 -10.15
C THR A 38 -3.85 3.37 -11.21
N PHE A 39 -3.74 4.66 -10.92
CA PHE A 39 -3.14 5.64 -11.83
C PHE A 39 -1.69 5.30 -12.18
N LYS A 40 -0.90 4.91 -11.18
CA LYS A 40 0.49 4.48 -11.38
C LYS A 40 0.58 3.19 -12.20
N LYS A 41 -0.33 2.23 -11.93
CA LYS A 41 -0.38 0.97 -12.66
C LYS A 41 -0.77 1.19 -14.13
N GLU A 42 -1.77 2.01 -14.41
CA GLU A 42 -2.19 2.34 -15.78
C GLU A 42 -1.09 3.10 -16.53
N MET A 43 -0.41 4.05 -15.87
CA MET A 43 0.76 4.73 -16.44
C MET A 43 1.94 3.79 -16.72
N GLU A 44 2.18 2.78 -15.86
CA GLU A 44 3.24 1.79 -16.09
C GLU A 44 2.85 0.74 -17.15
N GLU A 45 1.57 0.40 -17.28
CA GLU A 45 1.06 -0.53 -18.32
C GLU A 45 1.03 0.10 -19.73
N ASP A 46 0.96 1.44 -19.83
CA ASP A 46 1.08 2.16 -21.11
C ASP A 46 2.54 2.22 -21.62
N ASP A 47 3.53 2.08 -20.73
CA ASP A 47 4.97 2.16 -21.05
C ASP A 47 5.64 0.77 -21.21
N GLU A 48 5.07 -0.31 -20.65
CA GLU A 48 5.61 -1.68 -20.79
C GLU A 48 4.52 -2.76 -20.98
N PRO A 49 4.55 -3.56 -22.08
CA PRO A 49 3.69 -4.71 -22.22
C PRO A 49 4.32 -5.89 -21.48
N GLN A 50 4.14 -6.01 -20.15
CA GLN A 50 4.20 -7.28 -19.38
C GLN A 50 4.30 -7.03 -17.86
N LYS A 51 3.19 -7.19 -17.12
CA LYS A 51 3.27 -7.62 -15.72
C LYS A 51 2.03 -8.32 -15.19
N VAL A 52 1.65 -9.41 -15.86
CA VAL A 52 0.74 -10.42 -15.28
C VAL A 52 1.60 -11.42 -14.49
N GLU A 53 2.33 -10.95 -13.47
CA GLU A 53 3.17 -11.83 -12.65
C GLU A 53 3.15 -11.35 -11.20
N LYS A 54 2.01 -11.58 -10.52
CA LYS A 54 1.95 -11.61 -9.04
C LYS A 54 0.65 -12.17 -8.45
N LYS A 55 -0.08 -13.00 -9.20
CA LYS A 55 -1.27 -13.71 -8.67
C LYS A 55 -1.25 -15.23 -8.85
N MET A 56 -0.11 -15.82 -9.25
CA MET A 56 0.01 -17.27 -9.44
C MET A 56 0.93 -17.98 -8.42
N GLU A 57 1.57 -17.24 -7.50
CA GLU A 57 2.50 -17.81 -6.50
C GLU A 57 1.81 -18.41 -5.25
N GLN A 58 0.47 -18.33 -5.13
CA GLN A 58 -0.24 -18.85 -3.95
C GLN A 58 -1.02 -20.14 -4.21
N GLU A 59 -1.11 -20.65 -5.44
CA GLU A 59 -1.83 -21.90 -5.74
C GLU A 59 -0.90 -23.13 -5.87
N VAL A 60 0.41 -22.93 -6.09
CA VAL A 60 1.34 -24.06 -6.34
C VAL A 60 1.90 -24.68 -5.04
N LYS A 61 1.80 -24.02 -3.88
CA LYS A 61 2.36 -24.53 -2.62
C LYS A 61 1.45 -25.50 -1.86
N ASP A 62 0.14 -25.52 -2.15
CA ASP A 62 -0.78 -26.47 -1.51
C ASP A 62 -0.86 -27.83 -2.23
N ALA A 63 -0.37 -27.92 -3.47
CA ALA A 63 -0.39 -29.17 -4.26
C ALA A 63 0.87 -30.04 -4.12
N GLU A 64 2.02 -29.51 -3.67
CA GLU A 64 3.27 -30.29 -3.63
C GLU A 64 3.52 -31.03 -2.30
N ILE A 65 2.77 -30.72 -1.23
CA ILE A 65 3.00 -31.32 0.09
C ILE A 65 2.19 -32.62 0.31
N SER A 66 1.19 -32.94 -0.53
CA SER A 66 0.35 -34.14 -0.36
C SER A 66 0.97 -35.44 -0.86
N ASP A 67 1.91 -35.40 -1.81
CA ASP A 67 2.30 -36.60 -2.57
C ASP A 67 3.64 -37.24 -2.16
N THR A 68 4.40 -36.63 -1.24
CA THR A 68 5.71 -37.19 -0.78
C THR A 68 5.68 -37.86 0.60
N LYS A 69 4.52 -38.00 1.26
CA LYS A 69 4.41 -38.68 2.57
C LYS A 69 3.65 -40.02 2.56
N LYS A 70 3.28 -40.55 1.37
CA LYS A 70 2.55 -41.82 1.25
C LYS A 70 3.15 -42.81 0.24
N ALA A 71 4.47 -42.82 0.09
CA ALA A 71 5.20 -43.89 -0.57
C ALA A 71 6.33 -44.37 0.35
#